data_AF-A0A6P0I7Y8-F1
#
_entry.id   AF-A0A6P0I7Y8-F1
#
_cell.length_a   1.000
_cell.length_b   1.000
_cell.length_c   1.000
_cell.angle_alpha   90.00
_cell.angle_beta   90.00
_cell.angle_gamma   90.00
#
_symmetry.space_group_name_H-M   'P 1'
#
loop_
_entity.id
_entity.type
_entity.pdbx_description
1 polymer ?
#
loop_
_entity_poly.entity_id
_entity_poly.type
_entity_poly.pdbx_seq_one_letter_code
_entity_poly.pdbx_strand_id
1 'polypeptide(L)'
;MKKIILQEGASCDNFFECFINGEVDWGDYFDHLVGWVQHKSDKNVFLTYESMKKNPKINIIAIAKFLGDRYVEKIERPQILESILHHTNFTSISKNQ
;
A
#
# COMPACT_ATOMS: atom_id res chain seq x y z
N MET A 1 -22.13 13.59 13.30
CA MET A 1 -21.50 12.61 12.38
C MET A 1 -22.18 11.27 12.58
N LYS A 2 -22.86 10.75 11.55
CA LYS A 2 -23.42 9.39 11.59
C LYS A 2 -22.26 8.41 11.43
N LYS A 3 -21.90 7.74 12.52
CA LYS A 3 -20.94 6.63 12.50
C LYS A 3 -21.71 5.41 11.99
N ILE A 4 -21.69 5.15 10.68
CA ILE A 4 -22.21 3.90 10.14
C ILE A 4 -21.10 2.87 10.34
N ILE A 5 -21.09 2.28 11.54
CA ILE A 5 -20.38 1.04 11.78
C ILE A 5 -21.09 0.01 10.91
N LEU A 6 -20.39 -0.56 9.93
CA LEU A 6 -20.88 -1.70 9.17
C LEU A 6 -21.39 -2.73 10.18
N GLN A 7 -22.70 -2.90 10.21
CA GLN A 7 -23.31 -3.82 11.17
C GLN A 7 -22.84 -5.24 10.82
N GLU A 8 -22.57 -6.03 11.85
CA GLU A 8 -22.30 -7.46 11.70
C GLU A 8 -23.43 -8.09 10.88
N GLY A 9 -23.10 -8.66 9.70
CA GLY A 9 -24.08 -9.24 8.77
C GLY A 9 -24.49 -8.36 7.58
N ALA A 10 -23.91 -7.17 7.38
CA ALA A 10 -24.13 -6.39 6.16
C ALA A 10 -23.63 -7.12 4.91
N SER A 11 -24.40 -7.04 3.81
CA SER A 11 -23.98 -7.59 2.51
C SER A 11 -22.85 -6.77 1.89
N CYS A 12 -22.15 -7.37 0.92
CA CYS A 12 -21.18 -6.66 0.09
C CYS A 12 -21.81 -5.45 -0.61
N ASP A 13 -23.04 -5.58 -1.11
CA ASP A 13 -23.76 -4.50 -1.79
C ASP A 13 -24.01 -3.31 -0.85
N ASN A 14 -24.43 -3.58 0.39
CA ASN A 14 -24.62 -2.52 1.39
C ASN A 14 -23.30 -1.81 1.71
N PHE A 15 -22.20 -2.58 1.83
CA PHE A 15 -20.87 -1.99 2.02
C PHE A 15 -20.45 -1.14 0.82
N PHE A 16 -20.67 -1.63 -0.40
CA PHE A 16 -20.31 -0.93 -1.62
C PHE A 16 -21.04 0.42 -1.74
N GLU A 17 -22.34 0.46 -1.43
CA GLU A 17 -23.10 1.71 -1.38
C GLU A 17 -22.54 2.68 -0.33
N CYS A 18 -22.20 2.20 0.87
CA CYS A 18 -21.55 3.04 1.88
C CYS A 18 -20.19 3.55 1.40
N PHE A 19 -19.40 2.70 0.74
CA PHE A 19 -18.06 3.02 0.23
C PHE A 19 -18.11 4.10 -0.85
N ILE A 20 -18.99 3.96 -1.84
CA ILE A 20 -19.16 4.95 -2.92
C ILE A 20 -19.67 6.30 -2.41
N ASN A 21 -20.46 6.29 -1.33
CA ASN A 21 -20.96 7.53 -0.71
C ASN A 21 -20.00 8.12 0.35
N GLY A 22 -18.82 7.51 0.56
CA GLY A 22 -17.87 7.96 1.59
C GLY A 22 -18.37 7.79 3.02
N GLU A 23 -19.36 6.93 3.24
CA GLU A 23 -19.96 6.62 4.55
C GLU A 23 -19.24 5.48 5.28
N VAL A 24 -17.95 5.29 4.99
CA VAL A 24 -17.08 4.30 5.62
C VAL A 24 -16.06 4.96 6.54
N ASP A 25 -15.35 4.16 7.33
CA ASP A 25 -14.24 4.67 8.14
C ASP A 25 -13.23 5.40 7.26
N TRP A 26 -12.76 6.55 7.76
CA TRP A 26 -11.88 7.49 7.07
C TRP A 26 -12.52 8.26 5.91
N GLY A 27 -13.77 8.02 5.52
CA GLY A 27 -14.50 8.82 4.54
C GLY A 27 -14.32 8.35 3.09
N ASP A 28 -14.48 9.28 2.13
CA ASP A 28 -14.42 8.97 0.70
C ASP A 28 -13.01 8.56 0.24
N TYR A 29 -12.92 7.39 -0.39
CA TYR A 29 -11.65 6.83 -0.87
C TYR A 29 -11.00 7.68 -1.99
N PHE A 30 -11.79 8.25 -2.89
CA PHE A 30 -11.28 9.01 -4.03
C PHE A 30 -10.73 10.36 -3.59
N ASP A 31 -11.34 11.00 -2.60
CA ASP A 31 -10.81 12.22 -1.98
C ASP A 31 -9.39 11.96 -1.42
N HIS A 32 -9.19 10.85 -0.70
CA HIS A 32 -7.85 10.45 -0.24
C HIS A 32 -6.88 10.19 -1.38
N LEU A 33 -7.30 9.38 -2.36
CA LEU A 33 -6.45 8.99 -3.48
C LEU A 33 -6.03 10.22 -4.31
N VAL A 34 -6.98 11.08 -4.68
CA VAL A 34 -6.73 12.28 -5.47
C VAL A 34 -5.81 13.23 -4.72
N GLY A 35 -6.02 13.40 -3.41
CA GLY A 35 -5.11 14.17 -2.56
C GLY A 35 -3.66 13.70 -2.69
N TRP A 36 -3.39 12.40 -2.56
CA TRP A 36 -2.03 11.86 -2.69
C TRP A 36 -1.49 11.86 -4.13
N VAL A 37 -2.34 11.64 -5.13
CA VAL A 37 -1.93 11.65 -6.55
C VAL A 37 -1.38 13.02 -6.96
N GLN A 38 -1.87 14.11 -6.39
CA GLN A 38 -1.33 15.46 -6.64
C GLN A 38 0.13 15.59 -6.19
N HIS A 39 0.55 14.82 -5.17
CA HIS A 39 1.89 14.80 -4.62
C HIS A 39 2.82 13.76 -5.26
N LYS A 40 2.40 13.06 -6.32
CA LYS A 40 3.18 11.97 -6.95
C LYS A 40 4.56 12.39 -7.48
N SER A 41 4.78 13.69 -7.68
CA SER A 41 6.03 14.27 -8.21
C SER A 41 6.86 14.97 -7.13
N ASP A 42 6.40 14.96 -5.88
CA ASP A 42 7.13 15.54 -4.76
C ASP A 42 8.32 14.65 -4.36
N LYS A 43 9.14 15.12 -3.43
CA LYS A 43 10.22 14.34 -2.82
C LYS A 43 9.67 13.28 -1.84
N ASN A 44 8.86 12.36 -2.35
CA ASN A 44 8.26 11.25 -1.61
C ASN A 44 8.41 9.94 -2.39
N VAL A 45 7.79 8.87 -1.88
CA VAL A 45 7.60 7.62 -2.60
C VAL A 45 6.10 7.36 -2.74
N PHE A 46 5.62 7.31 -3.98
CA PHE A 46 4.23 6.97 -4.30
C PHE A 46 4.21 5.62 -5.01
N LEU A 47 3.55 4.63 -4.40
CA LEU A 47 3.45 3.27 -4.93
C LEU A 47 1.98 2.85 -5.02
N THR A 48 1.66 2.00 -6.00
CA THR A 48 0.37 1.31 -6.05
C THR A 48 0.52 -0.16 -5.67
N TYR A 49 -0.54 -0.75 -5.14
CA TYR A 49 -0.55 -2.17 -4.79
C TYR A 49 -0.25 -3.07 -5.99
N GLU A 50 -0.80 -2.75 -7.16
CA GLU A 50 -0.59 -3.47 -8.41
C GLU A 50 0.89 -3.41 -8.85
N SER A 51 1.53 -2.25 -8.71
CA SER A 51 2.96 -2.09 -9.00
C SER A 51 3.79 -2.98 -8.07
N MET A 52 3.50 -2.97 -6.76
CA MET A 52 4.20 -3.78 -5.77
C MET A 52 4.08 -5.28 -6.06
N LYS A 53 2.90 -5.73 -6.49
CA LYS A 53 2.70 -7.14 -6.89
C LYS A 53 3.40 -7.48 -8.20
N LYS A 54 3.31 -6.63 -9.21
CA LYS A 54 3.84 -6.90 -10.55
C LYS A 54 5.36 -6.88 -10.58
N ASN A 55 5.97 -5.90 -9.90
CA ASN A 55 7.43 -5.66 -9.93
C ASN A 55 7.97 -5.33 -8.53
N PRO A 56 7.96 -6.24 -7.55
CA PRO A 56 8.34 -5.96 -6.17
C PRO A 56 9.76 -5.39 -6.05
N LYS A 57 10.71 -5.89 -6.85
CA LYS A 57 12.10 -5.41 -6.88
C LYS A 57 12.22 -3.91 -7.21
N ILE A 58 11.47 -3.42 -8.20
CA ILE A 58 11.49 -2.00 -8.58
C ILE A 58 10.96 -1.13 -7.45
N ASN A 59 9.90 -1.58 -6.77
CA ASN A 59 9.30 -0.86 -5.64
C ASN A 59 10.23 -0.86 -4.42
N ILE A 60 10.93 -1.97 -4.13
CA ILE A 60 11.96 -2.02 -3.08
C ILE A 60 13.09 -1.02 -3.37
N ILE A 61 13.54 -0.93 -4.62
CA ILE A 61 14.55 0.05 -5.02
C ILE A 61 14.04 1.49 -4.86
N ALA A 62 12.78 1.76 -5.22
CA ALA A 62 12.16 3.08 -5.03
C ALA A 62 12.11 3.47 -3.55
N ILE A 63 11.71 2.54 -2.67
CA ILE A 63 11.70 2.75 -1.21
C ILE A 63 13.13 2.99 -0.69
N ALA A 64 14.10 2.19 -1.11
CA ALA A 64 15.49 2.36 -0.68
C ALA A 64 16.05 3.74 -1.08
N LYS A 65 15.80 4.19 -2.32
CA LYS A 65 16.18 5.53 -2.77
C LYS A 65 15.52 6.63 -1.95
N PHE A 66 14.24 6.47 -1.60
CA PHE A 66 13.53 7.42 -0.74
C PHE A 66 14.10 7.48 0.68
N LEU A 67 14.52 6.34 1.25
CA LEU A 67 15.13 6.28 2.59
C LEU A 67 16.60 6.76 2.62
N GLY A 68 17.25 6.89 1.46
CA GLY A 68 18.60 7.43 1.28
C GLY A 68 19.67 6.40 0.88
N ASP A 69 20.81 6.90 0.42
CA ASP A 69 21.87 6.13 -0.28
C ASP A 69 22.38 4.91 0.50
N ARG A 70 22.46 5.01 1.84
CA ARG A 70 22.86 3.89 2.70
C ARG A 70 21.99 2.64 2.53
N TYR A 71 20.73 2.80 2.12
CA TYR A 71 19.81 1.68 1.87
C TYR A 71 19.95 1.17 0.45
N VAL A 72 20.26 2.03 -0.51
CA VAL A 72 20.60 1.65 -1.89
C VAL A 72 21.82 0.72 -1.87
N GLU A 73 22.90 1.13 -1.22
CA GLU A 73 24.13 0.33 -1.05
C GLU A 73 23.86 -1.03 -0.37
N LYS A 74 22.90 -1.09 0.56
CA LYS A 74 22.52 -2.34 1.22
C LYS A 74 21.80 -3.29 0.27
N ILE A 75 20.86 -2.80 -0.54
CA ILE A 75 20.07 -3.65 -1.45
C ILE A 75 20.84 -4.02 -2.72
N GLU A 76 21.96 -3.35 -3.02
CA GLU A 76 22.89 -3.80 -4.06
C GLU A 76 23.52 -5.16 -3.73
N ARG A 77 23.57 -5.53 -2.45
CA ARG A 77 23.99 -6.87 -2.01
C ARG A 77 22.86 -7.86 -2.34
N PRO A 78 23.05 -8.82 -3.26
CA PRO A 78 21.97 -9.70 -3.71
C PRO A 78 21.29 -10.46 -2.58
N GLN A 79 22.07 -10.94 -1.59
CA GLN A 79 21.53 -11.65 -0.44
C GLN A 79 20.55 -10.82 0.40
N ILE A 80 20.73 -9.50 0.47
CA ILE A 80 19.82 -8.61 1.20
C ILE A 80 18.53 -8.42 0.41
N LEU A 81 18.64 -8.13 -0.90
CA LEU A 81 17.48 -7.95 -1.75
C LEU A 81 16.62 -9.23 -1.83
N GLU A 82 17.25 -10.39 -2.00
CA GLU A 82 16.57 -11.68 -2.03
C GLU A 82 15.92 -12.00 -0.67
N SER A 83 16.57 -11.65 0.43
CA SER A 83 15.97 -11.79 1.76
C SER A 83 14.70 -10.93 1.92
N ILE A 84 14.73 -9.67 1.49
CA ILE A 84 13.55 -8.80 1.51
C ILE A 84 12.44 -9.41 0.66
N LEU A 85 12.72 -9.79 -0.60
CA LEU A 85 11.74 -10.41 -1.50
C LEU A 85 11.14 -11.69 -0.91
N HIS A 86 11.96 -12.52 -0.27
CA HIS A 86 11.51 -13.73 0.40
C HIS A 86 10.58 -13.43 1.57
N HIS A 87 10.87 -12.42 2.40
CA HIS A 87 10.10 -12.16 3.61
C HIS A 87 8.84 -11.31 3.35
N THR A 88 8.83 -10.52 2.27
CA THR A 88 7.71 -9.64 1.94
C THR A 88 6.73 -10.24 0.92
N ASN A 89 6.90 -11.49 0.50
CA ASN A 89 5.93 -12.15 -0.37
C ASN A 89 4.71 -12.65 0.42
N PHE A 90 3.58 -12.81 -0.28
CA PHE A 90 2.31 -13.19 0.33
C PHE A 90 2.41 -14.50 1.13
N THR A 91 3.02 -15.54 0.56
CA THR A 91 3.16 -16.87 1.19
C THR A 91 3.96 -16.82 2.50
N SER A 92 4.97 -15.95 2.58
CA SER A 92 5.77 -15.76 3.79
C SER A 92 5.01 -14.95 4.83
N ILE A 93 4.35 -13.85 4.43
CA ILE A 93 3.61 -12.99 5.35
C ILE A 93 2.39 -13.70 5.92
N SER A 94 1.67 -14.49 5.12
CA SER A 94 0.45 -15.18 5.55
C SER A 94 0.68 -16.26 6.62
N LYS A 95 1.93 -16.67 6.83
CA LYS A 95 2.33 -17.61 7.90
C LYS A 95 2.70 -16.93 9.22
N ASN A 96 2.80 -15.61 9.21
CA ASN A 96 3.18 -14.79 10.37
C ASN A 96 1.96 -14.06 10.99
N GLN A 97 0.74 -14.49 10.68
CA GLN A 97 -0.51 -13.95 11.21
C GLN A 97 -1.11 -14.86 12.28
#